data_AF-A0A2S7Q9X7-F1
#
_entry.id   AF-A0A2S7Q9X7-F1
#
_cell.length_a   1.000
_cell.length_b   1.000
_cell.length_c   1.000
_cell.angle_alpha   90.00
_cell.angle_beta   90.00
_cell.angle_gamma   90.00
#
_symmetry.space_group_name_H-M   'P 1'
#
loop_
_entity.id
_entity.type
_entity.pdbx_description
1 polymer ?
#
loop_
_entity_poly.entity_id
_entity_poly.type
_entity_poly.pdbx_seq_one_letter_code
_entity_poly.pdbx_strand_id
1 'polypeptide(L)' 'MKEPRSIILAVISAKNDYANQIVLKLARTADKKGTRTLGVITKPDTLIAGSESEAITKTWSSVLDGMY' A
#
# COMPACT_ATOMS: atom_id res chain seq x y z
N MET A 1 12.67 5.80 -8.32
CA MET A 1 11.29 6.12 -8.78
C MET A 1 11.20 7.50 -9.44
N LYS A 2 12.23 7.95 -10.18
CA LYS A 2 12.21 9.28 -10.81
C LYS A 2 11.75 9.27 -12.27
N GLU A 3 11.79 8.11 -12.93
CA GLU A 3 11.49 8.00 -14.35
C GLU A 3 9.98 8.08 -14.63
N PRO A 4 9.48 9.07 -15.40
CA PRO A 4 8.04 9.27 -15.63
C PRO A 4 7.35 8.06 -16.27
N ARG A 5 8.07 7.29 -17.09
CA ARG A 5 7.53 6.13 -17.84
C ARG A 5 7.48 4.82 -17.05
N SER A 6 7.90 4.81 -15.78
CA SER A 6 7.83 3.62 -14.93
C SER A 6 6.54 3.56 -14.12
N ILE A 7 6.00 2.35 -13.95
CA ILE A 7 4.97 2.05 -12.94
C ILE A 7 5.64 1.74 -11.60
N ILE A 8 5.08 2.27 -10.53
CA ILE A 8 5.46 1.96 -9.15
C ILE A 8 4.61 0.78 -8.68
N LEU A 9 5.23 -0.32 -8.30
CA LEU A 9 4.56 -1.44 -7.64
C LEU A 9 4.80 -1.35 -6.14
N ALA A 10 3.81 -0.87 -5.39
CA ALA A 10 3.88 -0.71 -3.94
C ALA A 10 3.39 -1.99 -3.25
N VAL A 11 4.32 -2.90 -2.95
CA VAL A 11 4.01 -4.19 -2.30
C VAL A 11 4.10 -4.03 -0.79
N ILE A 12 3.00 -4.29 -0.09
CA ILE A 12 2.90 -4.23 1.38
C ILE A 12 2.31 -5.53 1.94
N SER A 13 2.55 -5.79 3.22
CA SER A 13 1.98 -6.94 3.92
C SER A 13 0.64 -6.57 4.54
N ALA A 14 -0.30 -7.51 4.60
CA ALA A 14 -1.58 -7.32 5.28
C ALA A 14 -1.43 -7.12 6.81
N LYS A 15 -0.29 -7.58 7.38
CA LYS A 15 0.11 -7.25 8.75
C LYS A 15 0.36 -5.76 8.96
N ASN A 16 0.16 -5.29 10.19
CA ASN A 16 0.55 -3.94 10.60
C ASN A 16 2.07 -3.87 10.86
N ASP A 17 2.83 -3.49 9.83
CA ASP A 17 4.29 -3.32 9.92
C ASP A 17 4.69 -1.87 9.59
N TYR A 18 5.66 -1.35 10.32
CA TYR A 18 6.32 -0.07 10.05
C TYR A 18 6.84 0.02 8.61
N ALA A 19 7.30 -1.10 8.03
CA ALA A 19 7.75 -1.17 6.65
C ALA A 19 6.68 -0.70 5.64
N ASN A 20 5.39 -0.97 5.90
CA ASN A 20 4.30 -0.54 5.02
C ASN A 20 4.26 1.00 4.91
N GLN A 21 4.48 1.71 6.02
CA GLN A 21 4.46 3.17 6.05
C GLN A 21 5.59 3.77 5.19
N ILE A 22 6.77 3.16 5.23
CA ILE A 22 7.91 3.60 4.42
C ILE A 22 7.60 3.44 2.92
N VAL A 23 7.09 2.28 2.51
CA VAL A 23 6.75 1.98 1.11
C VAL A 23 5.71 2.98 0.59
N LEU A 24 4.62 3.19 1.35
CA LEU A 24 3.56 4.12 0.96
C LEU A 24 4.06 5.57 0.88
N LYS A 25 4.91 5.99 1.82
CA LYS A 25 5.53 7.33 1.79
C LYS A 25 6.42 7.51 0.57
N LEU A 26 7.23 6.52 0.21
CA LEU A 26 8.08 6.56 -0.97
C LEU A 26 7.26 6.61 -2.26
N ALA A 27 6.22 5.77 -2.36
CA ALA A 27 5.30 5.76 -3.48
C ALA A 27 4.60 7.12 -3.65
N ARG A 28 4.03 7.67 -2.57
CA ARG A 28 3.37 8.99 -2.58
C ARG A 28 4.34 10.14 -2.91
N THR A 29 5.58 10.06 -2.44
CA THR A 29 6.61 11.06 -2.76
C THR A 29 6.97 11.04 -4.24
N ALA A 30 7.05 9.85 -4.84
CA ALA A 30 7.36 9.66 -6.25
C ALA A 30 6.16 9.87 -7.20
N ASP A 31 4.95 9.69 -6.69
CA ASP A 31 3.70 9.79 -7.43
C ASP A 31 2.57 10.32 -6.53
N LYS A 32 2.53 11.63 -6.37
CA LYS A 32 1.53 12.32 -5.53
C LYS A 32 0.10 12.22 -6.04
N LYS A 33 -0.11 11.86 -7.31
CA LYS A 33 -1.46 11.73 -7.91
C LYS A 33 -1.89 10.26 -8.05
N GLY A 34 -1.03 9.31 -7.68
CA GLY A 34 -1.31 7.88 -7.79
C GLY A 34 -1.46 7.37 -9.23
N THR A 35 -1.28 8.20 -10.25
CA THR A 35 -1.62 7.87 -11.65
C THR A 35 -0.74 6.76 -12.24
N ARG A 36 0.34 6.39 -11.56
CA ARG A 36 1.29 5.35 -11.99
C ARG A 36 1.73 4.45 -10.84
N THR A 37 0.92 4.34 -9.78
CA THR A 37 1.21 3.49 -8.62
C THR A 37 0.18 2.38 -8.53
N LEU A 38 0.61 1.13 -8.60
CA LEU A 38 -0.22 -0.04 -8.32
C LEU A 38 0.12 -0.58 -6.94
N GLY A 39 -0.87 -0.60 -6.04
CA GLY A 39 -0.75 -1.20 -4.71
C GLY A 39 -0.97 -2.72 -4.75
N VAL A 40 -0.14 -3.48 -4.04
CA VAL A 40 -0.32 -4.93 -3.87
C VAL A 40 -0.22 -5.26 -2.38
N ILE A 41 -1.26 -5.85 -1.84
CA ILE A 41 -1.28 -6.35 -0.46
C ILE A 41 -1.00 -7.86 -0.50
N THR A 42 -0.01 -8.30 0.28
CA THR A 42 0.46 -9.69 0.35
C THR A 42 0.22 -10.29 1.73
N LYS A 43 0.40 -11.62 1.85
CA LYS A 43 0.15 -12.39 3.08
C LYS A 43 -1.31 -12.31 3.58
N PRO A 44 -2.31 -12.58 2.71
CA PRO A 44 -3.71 -12.52 3.11
C PRO A 44 -4.08 -13.61 4.14
N ASP A 45 -3.29 -14.68 4.23
CA ASP A 45 -3.39 -15.76 5.22
C ASP A 45 -3.25 -15.27 6.66
N THR A 46 -2.62 -14.10 6.85
CA THR A 46 -2.40 -13.51 8.18
C THR A 46 -3.64 -12.79 8.72
N LEU A 47 -4.69 -12.68 7.92
CA LEU A 47 -5.92 -12.00 8.29
C LEU A 47 -6.87 -12.96 8.96
N ILE A 48 -7.18 -12.66 10.22
CA ILE A 48 -8.23 -13.34 10.98
C ILE A 48 -9.49 -12.49 10.87
N ALA A 49 -10.61 -13.10 10.49
CA ALA A 49 -11.89 -12.40 10.35
C ALA A 49 -12.31 -11.73 11.68
N GLY A 50 -12.75 -10.47 11.59
CA GLY A 50 -13.11 -9.66 12.75
C GLY A 50 -11.93 -9.14 13.58
N SER A 51 -10.69 -9.47 13.21
CA SER A 51 -9.51 -9.01 13.94
C SER A 51 -9.10 -7.59 13.55
N GLU A 52 -8.30 -6.97 14.42
CA GLU A 52 -7.67 -5.68 14.13
C GLU A 52 -6.80 -5.73 12.85
N SER A 53 -6.20 -6.88 12.53
CA SER A 53 -5.41 -7.03 11.30
C SER A 53 -6.27 -6.92 10.03
N GLU A 54 -7.53 -7.39 10.07
CA GLU A 54 -8.48 -7.19 8.98
C GLU A 54 -8.87 -5.71 8.84
N ALA A 55 -9.13 -5.03 9.96
CA ALA A 55 -9.44 -3.60 9.97
C ALA A 55 -8.28 -2.76 9.40
N ILE A 56 -7.04 -3.08 9.79
CA ILE A 56 -5.83 -2.40 9.30
C ILE A 56 -5.63 -2.65 7.81
N THR A 57 -5.93 -3.84 7.31
CA THR A 57 -5.86 -4.12 5.87
C THR A 57 -6.85 -3.26 5.07
N LYS A 58 -8.06 -3.04 5.60
CA LYS A 58 -9.04 -2.11 5.00
C LYS A 58 -8.51 -0.67 4.98
N THR A 59 -7.80 -0.25 6.04
CA THR A 59 -7.09 1.03 6.06
C THR A 59 -6.04 1.11 4.95
N TRP A 60 -5.23 0.06 4.76
CA TRP A 60 -4.23 0.03 3.69
C TRP A 60 -4.85 0.10 2.30
N SER A 61 -5.98 -0.58 2.06
CA SER A 61 -6.74 -0.46 0.81
C SER A 61 -7.14 1.00 0.59
N SER A 62 -7.79 1.63 1.59
CA SER A 62 -8.21 3.02 1.47
C SER A 62 -7.05 3.99 1.24
N VAL A 63 -5.88 3.74 1.83
CA VAL A 63 -4.68 4.57 1.61
C VAL A 63 -4.17 4.42 0.17
N LEU A 64 -4.13 3.20 -0.36
CA LEU A 64 -3.73 2.92 -1.73
C LEU A 64 -4.75 3.49 -2.74
N ASP A 65 -6.04 3.35 -2.45
CA ASP A 65 -7.14 3.86 -3.28
C ASP A 65 -7.21 5.40 -3.26
N GLY A 66 -6.97 6.01 -2.10
CA GLY A 66 -6.86 7.47 -1.93
C GLY A 66 -5.57 8.07 -2.47
N MET A 67 -4.70 7.26 -3.10
CA MET A 67 -3.61 7.81 -3.89
C MET A 67 -4.10 8.45 -5.20
N TYR A 68 -5.35 8.18 -5.64
CA TYR A 68 -5.99 8.69 -6.86
C TYR A 68 -6.89 9.92 -6.63
#